data_AF-A0A7J9RBH8-F1
#
_entry.id   AF-A0A7J9RBH8-F1
#
_cell.length_a   1.000
_cell.length_b   1.000
_cell.length_c   1.000
_cell.angle_alpha   90.00
_cell.angle_beta   90.00
_cell.angle_gamma   90.00
#
_symmetry.space_group_name_H-M   'P 1'
#
loop_
_entity.id
_entity.type
_entity.pdbx_description
1 polymer ?
#
loop_
_entity_poly.entity_id
_entity_poly.type
_entity_poly.pdbx_seq_one_letter_code
_entity_poly.pdbx_strand_id
1 'polypeptide(L)'
;KKKVKKKVKPVQVKEEVVKTETEILMDKSINFINEEKKKETPKLNENRDSDIRHLKDLVYKLVRDVSAQGGGGEVNLAFMEMPLTSVTSSSYTVTLNDYYIGVNYAGAVTITLPKADREGKVFIVKDELGEASRGTNRYITILPSGSDLIDGRDRAILAFDYGSLTFVWKGNSWRVV
;
A
#
# COMPACT_ATOMS: atom_id res chain seq x y z
N LYS A 1 -31.43 81.49 -22.10
CA LYS A 1 -32.25 80.33 -21.66
C LYS A 1 -32.06 79.17 -22.66
N LYS A 2 -31.75 77.97 -22.13
CA LYS A 2 -31.87 76.59 -22.67
C LYS A 2 -31.21 76.17 -24.02
N LYS A 3 -30.44 75.07 -23.86
CA LYS A 3 -29.78 74.15 -24.81
C LYS A 3 -30.74 73.51 -25.83
N VAL A 4 -30.24 73.13 -27.01
CA VAL A 4 -30.43 71.78 -27.61
C VAL A 4 -29.18 71.37 -28.40
N LYS A 5 -28.68 70.16 -28.14
CA LYS A 5 -27.55 69.46 -28.79
C LYS A 5 -28.04 68.68 -30.01
N LYS A 6 -27.23 68.55 -31.06
CA LYS A 6 -27.21 67.36 -31.92
C LYS A 6 -25.76 67.00 -32.28
N LYS A 7 -25.31 65.84 -31.81
CA LYS A 7 -24.01 65.21 -32.10
C LYS A 7 -24.12 64.44 -33.42
N VAL A 8 -23.14 64.58 -34.30
CA VAL A 8 -22.87 63.65 -35.42
C VAL A 8 -21.42 63.18 -35.28
N LYS A 9 -21.21 61.85 -35.38
CA LYS A 9 -19.98 61.13 -35.02
C LYS A 9 -18.92 61.22 -36.14
N PRO A 10 -17.61 61.32 -35.84
CA PRO A 10 -16.57 61.14 -36.85
C PRO A 10 -16.33 59.65 -37.14
N VAL A 11 -16.21 59.33 -38.43
CA VAL A 11 -15.91 58.01 -38.99
C VAL A 11 -14.43 57.67 -38.72
N GLN A 12 -14.17 56.53 -38.09
CA GLN A 12 -12.81 56.02 -37.86
C GLN A 12 -12.38 55.15 -39.04
N VAL A 13 -11.38 55.60 -39.80
CA VAL A 13 -10.68 54.81 -40.83
C VAL A 13 -9.74 53.86 -40.11
N LYS A 14 -9.87 52.55 -40.36
CA LYS A 14 -9.01 51.51 -39.78
C LYS A 14 -7.72 51.45 -40.59
N GLU A 15 -6.57 51.72 -39.96
CA GLU A 15 -5.25 51.43 -40.52
C GLU A 15 -5.09 49.91 -40.61
N GLU A 16 -4.85 49.41 -41.82
CA GLU A 16 -4.55 48.01 -42.09
C GLU A 16 -3.03 47.82 -41.89
N VAL A 17 -2.64 47.26 -40.75
CA VAL A 17 -1.23 47.01 -40.41
C VAL A 17 -0.70 45.87 -41.30
N VAL A 18 0.03 46.25 -42.36
CA VAL A 18 0.77 45.30 -43.20
C VAL A 18 1.97 44.79 -42.40
N LYS A 19 1.89 43.55 -41.92
CA LYS A 19 2.96 42.87 -41.18
C LYS A 19 4.22 42.77 -42.05
N THR A 20 5.38 43.08 -41.47
CA THR A 20 6.67 43.00 -42.15
C THR A 20 7.06 41.54 -42.47
N GLU A 21 7.82 41.29 -43.54
CA GLU A 21 8.25 39.92 -43.93
C GLU A 21 8.93 39.17 -42.77
N THR A 22 9.65 39.90 -41.93
CA THR A 22 10.27 39.38 -40.71
C THR A 22 9.26 38.86 -39.68
N GLU A 23 8.14 39.57 -39.48
CA GLU A 23 7.08 39.13 -38.56
C GLU A 23 6.34 37.91 -39.12
N ILE A 24 6.17 37.83 -40.44
CA ILE A 24 5.55 36.68 -41.10
C ILE A 24 6.46 35.44 -40.98
N LEU A 25 7.78 35.61 -41.09
CA LEU A 25 8.77 34.55 -40.89
C LEU A 25 8.85 34.10 -39.43
N MET A 26 8.70 35.02 -38.47
CA MET A 26 8.58 34.70 -37.05
C MET A 26 7.29 33.92 -36.74
N ASP A 27 6.14 34.37 -37.26
CA ASP A 27 4.86 33.68 -37.11
C ASP A 27 4.90 32.26 -37.72
N LYS A 28 5.54 32.11 -38.90
CA LYS A 28 5.74 30.81 -39.54
C LYS A 28 6.67 29.89 -38.75
N SER A 29 7.77 30.40 -38.21
CA SER A 29 8.70 29.60 -37.41
C SER A 29 8.09 29.17 -36.07
N ILE A 30 7.31 30.02 -35.42
CA ILE A 30 6.53 29.66 -34.22
C ILE A 30 5.48 28.58 -34.54
N ASN A 31 4.80 28.69 -35.68
CA ASN A 31 3.85 27.65 -36.12
C ASN A 31 4.55 26.32 -36.43
N PHE A 32 5.72 26.35 -37.08
CA PHE A 32 6.54 25.15 -37.30
C PHE A 32 6.96 24.48 -35.98
N ILE A 33 7.43 25.26 -35.01
CA ILE A 33 7.81 24.76 -33.68
C ILE A 33 6.59 24.16 -32.96
N ASN A 34 5.42 24.76 -33.10
CA ASN A 34 4.18 24.25 -32.52
C ASN A 34 3.65 23.00 -33.23
N GLU A 35 3.86 22.85 -34.55
CA GLU A 35 3.56 21.65 -35.31
C GLU A 35 4.53 20.50 -35.00
N GLU A 36 5.82 20.77 -34.80
CA GLU A 36 6.79 19.78 -34.33
C GLU A 36 6.51 19.33 -32.89
N LYS A 37 6.09 20.24 -31.99
CA LYS A 37 5.62 19.87 -30.65
C LYS A 37 4.31 19.05 -30.66
N LYS A 38 3.53 19.10 -31.74
CA LYS A 38 2.33 18.26 -31.96
C LYS A 38 2.63 16.89 -32.54
N LYS A 39 3.82 16.66 -33.10
CA LYS A 39 4.31 15.30 -33.34
C LYS A 39 4.71 14.73 -31.99
N GLU A 40 3.71 14.20 -31.29
CA GLU A 40 3.96 13.36 -30.12
C GLU A 40 5.07 12.38 -30.50
N THR A 41 6.18 12.36 -29.74
CA THR A 41 6.95 11.12 -29.61
C THR A 41 5.94 10.01 -29.43
N PRO A 42 6.03 8.88 -30.16
CA PRO A 42 5.01 7.85 -30.09
C PRO A 42 4.78 7.54 -28.62
N LYS A 43 3.66 8.01 -28.07
CA LYS A 43 3.26 7.66 -26.72
C LYS A 43 3.24 6.15 -26.76
N LEU A 44 3.96 5.51 -25.84
CA LEU A 44 3.81 4.08 -25.67
C LEU A 44 2.32 3.89 -25.40
N ASN A 45 1.65 3.37 -26.43
CA ASN A 45 0.21 3.38 -26.63
C ASN A 45 -0.48 3.03 -25.30
N GLU A 46 -1.38 3.87 -24.77
CA GLU A 46 -2.15 3.52 -23.56
C GLU A 46 -2.85 2.17 -23.72
N ASN A 47 -3.17 1.78 -24.97
CA ASN A 47 -3.64 0.43 -25.28
C ASN A 47 -2.55 -0.62 -25.10
N ARG A 48 -1.27 -0.37 -25.42
CA ARG A 48 -0.19 -1.31 -25.10
C ARG A 48 -0.08 -1.57 -23.60
N ASP A 49 -0.25 -0.55 -22.77
CA ASP A 49 -0.21 -0.74 -21.31
C ASP A 49 -1.46 -1.46 -20.78
N SER A 50 -2.65 -1.21 -21.37
CA SER A 50 -3.82 -2.04 -21.06
C SER A 50 -3.67 -3.46 -21.59
N ASP A 51 -3.06 -3.66 -22.75
CA ASP A 51 -2.84 -4.97 -23.38
C ASP A 51 -1.80 -5.76 -22.58
N ILE A 52 -0.73 -5.11 -22.10
CA ILE A 52 0.26 -5.72 -21.20
C ILE A 52 -0.39 -6.08 -19.87
N ARG A 53 -1.25 -5.22 -19.31
CA ARG A 53 -2.03 -5.55 -18.10
C ARG A 53 -2.97 -6.73 -18.34
N HIS A 54 -3.69 -6.73 -19.46
CA HIS A 54 -4.61 -7.80 -19.82
C HIS A 54 -3.88 -9.12 -20.08
N LEU A 55 -2.72 -9.09 -20.76
CA LEU A 55 -1.86 -10.26 -20.96
C LEU A 55 -1.32 -10.78 -19.64
N LYS A 56 -0.90 -9.90 -18.71
CA LYS A 56 -0.54 -10.30 -17.34
C LYS A 56 -1.70 -10.98 -16.64
N ASP A 57 -2.90 -10.42 -16.69
CA ASP A 57 -4.10 -11.01 -16.08
C ASP A 57 -4.46 -12.37 -16.69
N LEU A 58 -4.31 -12.53 -18.01
CA LEU A 58 -4.51 -13.81 -18.70
C LEU A 58 -3.45 -14.84 -18.33
N VAL A 59 -2.18 -14.44 -18.20
CA VAL A 59 -1.08 -15.30 -17.74
C VAL A 59 -1.35 -15.75 -16.30
N TYR A 60 -1.74 -14.84 -15.40
CA TYR A 60 -2.10 -15.20 -14.03
C TYR A 60 -3.29 -16.18 -13.97
N LYS A 61 -4.33 -15.96 -14.80
CA LYS A 61 -5.47 -16.89 -14.90
C LYS A 61 -5.06 -18.26 -15.44
N LEU A 62 -4.26 -18.30 -16.50
CA LEU A 62 -3.78 -19.54 -17.09
C LEU A 62 -2.96 -20.35 -16.08
N VAL A 63 -2.04 -19.68 -15.39
CA VAL A 63 -1.22 -20.32 -14.37
C VAL A 63 -2.10 -20.89 -13.24
N ARG A 64 -3.11 -20.14 -12.78
CA ARG A 64 -4.10 -20.64 -11.82
C ARG A 64 -4.87 -21.85 -12.34
N ASP A 65 -5.31 -21.83 -13.59
CA ASP A 65 -6.12 -22.90 -14.19
C ASP A 65 -5.28 -24.16 -14.48
N VAL A 66 -4.02 -24.00 -14.89
CA VAL A 66 -3.05 -25.11 -15.03
C VAL A 66 -2.74 -25.73 -13.66
N SER A 67 -2.53 -24.92 -12.63
CA SER A 67 -2.36 -25.41 -11.26
C SER A 67 -3.60 -26.14 -10.74
N ALA A 68 -4.81 -25.72 -11.12
CA ALA A 68 -6.06 -26.36 -10.71
C ALA A 68 -6.29 -27.74 -11.37
N GLN A 69 -5.71 -28.00 -12.55
CA GLN A 69 -5.97 -29.23 -13.31
C GLN A 69 -4.92 -30.34 -13.13
N GLY A 70 -3.85 -30.11 -12.37
CA GLY A 70 -2.91 -31.18 -12.04
C GLY A 70 -1.78 -30.74 -11.12
N GLY A 71 -1.97 -30.89 -9.81
CA GLY A 71 -0.87 -30.85 -8.84
C GLY A 71 -0.48 -29.48 -8.28
N GLY A 72 -1.29 -28.43 -8.48
CA GLY A 72 -1.63 -27.43 -7.47
C GLY A 72 -0.51 -26.76 -6.68
N GLY A 73 0.64 -26.46 -7.29
CA GLY A 73 1.65 -25.61 -6.67
C GLY A 73 1.26 -24.13 -6.77
N GLU A 74 1.22 -23.44 -5.63
CA GLU A 74 1.16 -21.97 -5.55
C GLU A 74 2.34 -21.37 -6.34
N VAL A 75 2.07 -20.44 -7.26
CA VAL A 75 3.11 -19.83 -8.12
C VAL A 75 3.67 -18.52 -7.59
N ASN A 76 3.23 -18.09 -6.42
CA ASN A 76 3.68 -16.87 -5.79
C ASN A 76 4.56 -17.21 -4.57
N LEU A 77 5.87 -16.98 -4.72
CA LEU A 77 6.89 -17.25 -3.71
C LEU A 77 6.64 -16.52 -2.37
N ALA A 78 5.94 -15.38 -2.39
CA ALA A 78 5.57 -14.66 -1.17
C ALA A 78 4.58 -15.44 -0.29
N PHE A 79 3.91 -16.47 -0.82
CA PHE A 79 3.08 -17.38 -0.03
C PHE A 79 3.84 -18.60 0.51
N MET A 80 5.10 -18.82 0.10
CA MET A 80 5.98 -19.83 0.71
C MET A 80 6.82 -19.24 1.86
N GLU A 81 7.09 -17.94 1.86
CA GLU A 81 7.84 -17.29 2.92
C GLU A 81 6.92 -16.95 4.10
N MET A 82 7.33 -17.32 5.31
CA MET A 82 6.63 -16.88 6.53
C MET A 82 7.02 -15.43 6.83
N PRO A 83 6.06 -14.49 6.85
CA PRO A 83 6.35 -13.10 7.14
C PRO A 83 6.94 -12.96 8.55
N LEU A 84 8.09 -12.30 8.60
CA LEU A 84 8.88 -12.06 9.81
C LEU A 84 8.74 -10.60 10.23
N THR A 85 8.29 -10.39 11.46
CA THR A 85 8.09 -9.07 12.04
C THR A 85 8.94 -8.93 13.28
N SER A 86 9.87 -7.98 13.28
CA SER A 86 10.69 -7.65 14.45
C SER A 86 10.09 -6.49 15.24
N VAL A 87 9.82 -6.72 16.51
CA VAL A 87 9.27 -5.74 17.46
C VAL A 87 10.41 -5.17 18.30
N THR A 88 10.69 -3.88 18.10
CA THR A 88 11.73 -3.13 18.82
C THR A 88 11.18 -2.08 19.78
N SER A 89 9.87 -2.15 20.05
CA SER A 89 9.12 -1.25 20.93
C SER A 89 8.50 -1.99 22.11
N SER A 90 8.08 -1.23 23.12
CA SER A 90 7.37 -1.76 24.30
C SER A 90 5.94 -2.24 24.01
N SER A 91 5.43 -1.99 22.81
CA SER A 91 4.14 -2.53 22.38
C SER A 91 4.08 -2.74 20.87
N TYR A 92 3.26 -3.71 20.45
CA TYR A 92 3.00 -3.99 19.04
C TYR A 92 1.60 -4.60 18.87
N THR A 93 0.87 -4.17 17.85
CA THR A 93 -0.41 -4.74 17.47
C THR A 93 -0.22 -5.62 16.25
N VAL A 94 -0.45 -6.92 16.43
CA VAL A 94 -0.31 -7.92 15.39
C VAL A 94 -1.38 -7.70 14.32
N THR A 95 -0.97 -7.78 13.07
CA THR A 95 -1.81 -7.66 11.89
C THR A 95 -2.13 -9.04 11.31
N LEU A 96 -3.15 -9.13 10.47
CA LEU A 96 -3.54 -10.40 9.83
C LEU A 96 -2.49 -10.95 8.83
N ASN A 97 -1.47 -10.16 8.50
CA ASN A 97 -0.38 -10.52 7.61
C ASN A 97 0.85 -11.02 8.36
N ASP A 98 0.89 -10.88 9.69
CA ASP A 98 2.01 -11.39 10.47
C ASP A 98 1.94 -12.91 10.61
N TYR A 99 3.08 -13.53 10.84
CA TYR A 99 3.14 -14.94 11.19
C TYR A 99 4.13 -15.14 12.32
N TYR A 100 5.38 -14.73 12.11
CA TYR A 100 6.41 -14.75 13.13
C TYR A 100 6.63 -13.34 13.66
N ILE A 101 6.50 -13.19 14.99
CA ILE A 101 6.71 -11.94 15.71
C ILE A 101 7.90 -12.14 16.66
N GLY A 102 9.05 -11.61 16.26
CA GLY A 102 10.29 -11.62 17.02
C GLY A 102 10.38 -10.38 17.92
N VAL A 103 10.36 -10.57 19.23
CA VAL A 103 10.50 -9.49 20.21
C VAL A 103 11.97 -9.24 20.48
N ASN A 104 12.45 -8.09 20.03
CA ASN A 104 13.81 -7.61 20.20
C ASN A 104 13.80 -6.26 20.95
N TYR A 105 13.35 -6.30 22.20
CA TYR A 105 13.26 -5.13 23.07
C TYR A 105 13.68 -5.47 24.49
N ALA A 106 14.55 -4.65 25.06
CA ALA A 106 15.04 -4.81 26.43
C ALA A 106 14.09 -4.15 27.44
N GLY A 107 12.96 -4.80 27.72
CA GLY A 107 11.95 -4.28 28.65
C GLY A 107 10.65 -5.06 28.62
N ALA A 108 9.67 -4.61 29.39
CA ALA A 108 8.32 -5.16 29.33
C ALA A 108 7.68 -4.84 27.97
N VAL A 109 7.14 -5.85 27.30
CA VAL A 109 6.51 -5.72 25.98
C VAL A 109 5.06 -6.18 26.05
N THR A 110 4.18 -5.43 25.40
CA THR A 110 2.77 -5.81 25.22
C THR A 110 2.47 -6.09 23.75
N ILE A 111 2.13 -7.33 23.43
CA ILE A 111 1.72 -7.76 22.10
C ILE A 111 0.20 -7.92 22.08
N THR A 112 -0.48 -7.23 21.16
CA THR A 112 -1.93 -7.34 21.01
C THR A 112 -2.25 -8.19 19.79
N LEU A 113 -2.90 -9.34 19.97
CA LEU A 113 -3.41 -10.18 18.89
C LEU A 113 -4.61 -9.50 18.22
N PRO A 114 -4.75 -9.57 16.89
CA PRO A 114 -5.90 -9.01 16.21
C PRO A 114 -7.15 -9.81 16.54
N LYS A 115 -8.31 -9.23 16.24
CA LYS A 115 -9.53 -10.02 16.13
C LYS A 115 -9.36 -11.00 14.97
N ALA A 116 -9.44 -12.29 15.26
CA ALA A 116 -9.37 -13.29 14.22
C ALA A 116 -10.60 -13.21 13.31
N ASP A 117 -10.38 -13.25 12.01
CA ASP A 117 -11.42 -13.22 10.99
C ASP A 117 -11.79 -14.64 10.49
N ARG A 118 -10.86 -15.60 10.63
CA ARG A 118 -10.98 -16.97 10.10
C ARG A 118 -10.31 -17.99 11.02
N GLU A 119 -10.86 -19.20 11.08
CA GLU A 119 -10.24 -20.35 11.76
C GLU A 119 -8.88 -20.72 11.14
N GLY A 120 -7.98 -21.25 11.97
CA GLY A 120 -6.67 -21.71 11.54
C GLY A 120 -5.61 -20.61 11.39
N LYS A 121 -5.90 -19.37 11.80
CA LYS A 121 -4.87 -18.33 11.91
C LYS A 121 -3.86 -18.71 12.98
N VAL A 122 -2.58 -18.62 12.64
CA VAL A 122 -1.46 -18.95 13.51
C VAL A 122 -0.53 -17.76 13.64
N PHE A 123 -0.14 -17.45 14.87
CA PHE A 123 0.88 -16.46 15.18
C PHE A 123 1.91 -17.05 16.14
N ILE A 124 3.18 -16.80 15.89
CA ILE A 124 4.29 -17.23 16.75
C ILE A 124 4.91 -15.97 17.35
N VAL A 125 4.87 -15.85 18.67
CA VAL A 125 5.55 -14.77 19.40
C VAL A 125 6.79 -15.36 20.06
N LYS A 126 7.97 -14.83 19.73
CA LYS A 126 9.25 -15.31 20.24
C LYS A 126 10.04 -14.18 20.90
N ASP A 127 10.64 -14.45 22.05
CA ASP A 127 11.68 -13.61 22.62
C ASP A 127 12.99 -13.86 21.85
N GLU A 128 13.51 -12.85 21.18
CA GLU A 128 14.76 -12.94 20.41
C GLU A 128 15.96 -12.40 21.17
N LEU A 129 15.73 -11.52 22.14
CA LEU A 129 16.80 -10.89 22.91
C LEU A 129 17.13 -11.68 24.19
N GLY A 130 16.21 -12.51 24.65
CA GLY A 130 16.37 -13.28 25.88
C GLY A 130 16.16 -12.43 27.13
N GLU A 131 15.25 -11.44 27.06
CA GLU A 131 15.01 -10.47 28.14
C GLU A 131 13.69 -10.72 28.90
N ALA A 132 12.88 -11.69 28.47
CA ALA A 132 11.54 -11.92 29.02
C ALA A 132 11.54 -12.37 30.51
N SER A 133 12.61 -13.00 30.99
CA SER A 133 12.80 -13.40 32.39
C SER A 133 13.79 -12.51 33.14
N ARG A 134 14.48 -11.60 32.44
CA ARG A 134 15.58 -10.83 33.02
C ARG A 134 15.06 -9.65 33.83
N GLY A 135 15.05 -9.81 35.14
CA GLY A 135 14.71 -8.75 36.09
C GLY A 135 13.22 -8.64 36.40
N THR A 136 12.86 -7.61 37.15
CA THR A 136 11.49 -7.47 37.68
C THR A 136 10.55 -7.03 36.56
N ASN A 137 9.53 -7.85 36.28
CA ASN A 137 8.38 -7.49 35.46
C ASN A 137 8.65 -7.23 33.97
N ARG A 138 9.69 -7.86 33.38
CA ARG A 138 10.07 -7.73 31.96
C ARG A 138 9.41 -8.73 31.02
N TYR A 139 8.45 -9.49 31.52
CA TYR A 139 7.75 -10.50 30.73
C TYR A 139 7.02 -9.88 29.53
N ILE A 140 6.93 -10.67 28.46
CA ILE A 140 6.15 -10.32 27.28
C ILE A 140 4.70 -10.68 27.59
N THR A 141 3.82 -9.69 27.60
CA THR A 141 2.38 -9.85 27.83
C THR A 141 1.68 -9.89 26.49
N ILE A 142 0.88 -10.93 26.26
CA ILE A 142 0.08 -11.09 25.05
C ILE A 142 -1.39 -10.87 25.43
N LEU A 143 -2.04 -9.92 24.75
CA LEU A 143 -3.43 -9.56 24.95
C LEU A 143 -4.25 -9.89 23.70
N PRO A 144 -5.44 -10.50 23.83
CA PRO A 144 -6.41 -10.60 22.75
C PRO A 144 -7.09 -9.25 22.50
N SER A 145 -7.62 -9.05 21.29
CA SER A 145 -8.44 -7.88 20.97
C SER A 145 -9.89 -8.06 21.41
N GLY A 146 -10.52 -6.98 21.89
CA GLY A 146 -11.96 -6.96 22.19
C GLY A 146 -12.35 -7.91 23.32
N SER A 147 -13.31 -8.79 23.07
CA SER A 147 -13.83 -9.78 24.03
C SER A 147 -13.26 -11.19 23.81
N ASP A 148 -12.26 -11.33 22.94
CA ASP A 148 -11.65 -12.63 22.65
C ASP A 148 -10.83 -13.11 23.87
N LEU A 149 -10.69 -14.42 24.00
CA LEU A 149 -9.96 -15.04 25.11
C LEU A 149 -8.85 -15.94 24.58
N ILE A 150 -7.77 -16.03 25.34
CA ILE A 150 -6.66 -16.97 25.14
C ILE A 150 -6.81 -18.09 26.16
N ASP A 151 -7.21 -19.29 25.69
CA ASP A 151 -7.53 -20.45 26.53
C ASP A 151 -8.44 -20.12 27.74
N GLY A 152 -9.45 -19.27 27.51
CA GLY A 152 -10.40 -18.82 28.53
C GLY A 152 -9.88 -17.71 29.44
N ARG A 153 -8.70 -17.12 29.16
CA ARG A 153 -8.11 -16.00 29.91
C ARG A 153 -8.03 -14.73 29.08
N ASP A 154 -7.91 -13.60 29.75
CA ASP A 154 -7.76 -12.27 29.15
C ASP A 154 -6.33 -11.96 28.67
N ARG A 155 -5.36 -12.81 29.00
CA ARG A 155 -3.94 -12.62 28.64
C ARG A 155 -3.15 -13.92 28.68
N ALA A 156 -2.04 -13.93 27.96
CA ALA A 156 -0.95 -14.88 28.12
C ALA A 156 0.35 -14.15 28.48
N ILE A 157 1.23 -14.80 29.23
CA ILE A 157 2.49 -14.21 29.69
C ILE A 157 3.63 -15.15 29.30
N LEU A 158 4.61 -14.62 28.58
CA LEU A 158 5.87 -15.28 28.28
C LEU A 158 6.96 -14.68 29.18
N ALA A 159 7.45 -15.49 30.11
CA ALA A 159 8.44 -15.10 31.12
C ALA A 159 9.71 -15.96 31.07
N PHE A 160 9.97 -16.60 29.92
CA PHE A 160 11.15 -17.44 29.68
C PHE A 160 12.03 -16.80 28.62
N ASP A 161 13.31 -16.65 28.93
CA ASP A 161 14.31 -16.12 27.99
C ASP A 161 14.38 -17.02 26.76
N TYR A 162 14.40 -16.41 25.57
CA TYR A 162 14.37 -17.11 24.28
C TYR A 162 13.15 -18.02 24.07
N GLY A 163 12.13 -17.90 24.92
CA GLY A 163 10.90 -18.67 24.81
C GLY A 163 10.06 -18.23 23.61
N SER A 164 9.11 -19.08 23.24
CA SER A 164 8.13 -18.79 22.20
C SER A 164 6.76 -19.32 22.59
N LEU A 165 5.71 -18.59 22.22
CA LEU A 165 4.32 -19.03 22.32
C LEU A 165 3.71 -19.05 20.92
N THR A 166 3.05 -20.15 20.60
CA THR A 166 2.28 -20.28 19.36
C THR A 166 0.80 -20.13 19.69
N PHE A 167 0.13 -19.24 18.98
CA PHE A 167 -1.29 -18.97 19.12
C PHE A 167 -2.03 -19.45 17.88
N VAL A 168 -3.09 -20.22 18.07
CA VAL A 168 -3.94 -20.73 16.99
C VAL A 168 -5.38 -20.31 17.24
N TRP A 169 -6.03 -19.68 16.26
CA TRP A 169 -7.45 -19.36 16.35
C TRP A 169 -8.32 -20.57 16.03
N LYS A 170 -9.19 -20.96 16.97
CA LYS A 170 -10.15 -22.06 16.80
C LYS A 170 -11.53 -21.66 17.32
N GLY A 171 -12.50 -21.50 16.41
CA GLY A 171 -13.88 -21.10 16.71
C GLY A 171 -13.98 -19.69 17.27
N ASN A 172 -13.79 -19.58 18.58
CA ASN A 172 -14.09 -18.38 19.37
C ASN A 172 -12.98 -18.03 20.38
N SER A 173 -11.85 -18.73 20.36
CA SER A 173 -10.77 -18.51 21.32
C SER A 173 -9.42 -18.82 20.71
N TRP A 174 -8.42 -18.04 21.11
CA TRP A 174 -7.02 -18.31 20.87
C TRP A 174 -6.56 -19.49 21.72
N ARG A 175 -5.85 -20.43 21.12
CA ARG A 175 -5.24 -21.59 21.77
C ARG A 175 -3.74 -21.41 21.81
N VAL A 176 -3.13 -21.61 22.98
CA VAL A 176 -1.68 -21.71 23.10
C VAL A 176 -1.27 -23.16 22.88
N VAL A 177 -0.29 -23.38 22.00
CA VAL A 177 0.23 -24.72 21.64
C VAL A 177 1.72 -24.82 21.91
#